data_AF-A0A3M1NLC0-F1
#
_entry.id   AF-A0A3M1NLC0-F1
#
_cell.length_a   1.000
_cell.length_b   1.000
_cell.length_c   1.000
_cell.angle_alpha   90.00
_cell.angle_beta   90.00
_cell.angle_gamma   90.00
#
_symmetry.space_group_name_H-M   'P 1'
#
loop_
_entity.id
_entity.type
_entity.pdbx_description
1 polymer ?
#
loop_
_entity_poly.entity_id
_entity_poly.type
_entity_poly.pdbx_seq_one_letter_code
_entity_poly.pdbx_strand_id
1 'polypeptide(L)'
;MKRNLTYNYHKIFFRRPFWTELNRRFYYILFSTAVVIFSLTLLSIRYVNRIPEHKIKHQLKKIYISSITKYYPQPTANSSNHPTTTPLSQKHSAVREPLETHDTQFNYTHLIEESLSQIPSQSFHPDSIHSPVTMSNSRMEETFVDFIASSEASKVWVRNAIEEVPALITASTGRSKQTLREIQSPADDYQQALKELLQVEDQGIEIPMPTFTDFEVVKGWRDEEETFSIAHSNKKFVRYCIEKFYRNDPTVKGNIVVRFSIHPEGYVIPESIRIVHSDIPDERVLRCIKKNIRRWKNFPRVAYEMGEYSLTQKYVF
;
A
#
# COMPACT_ATOMS: atom_id res chain seq x y z
N MET A 1 -51.61 -6.35 -44.33
CA MET A 1 -50.77 -5.45 -43.51
C MET A 1 -50.91 -5.79 -42.03
N LYS A 2 -49.94 -6.49 -41.43
CA LYS A 2 -49.88 -6.73 -39.97
C LYS A 2 -49.13 -5.57 -39.32
N ARG A 3 -49.79 -4.76 -38.49
CA ARG A 3 -49.16 -3.69 -37.72
C ARG A 3 -48.46 -4.30 -36.51
N ASN A 4 -47.14 -4.11 -36.42
CA ASN A 4 -46.35 -4.48 -35.24
C ASN A 4 -46.73 -3.58 -34.07
N LEU A 5 -47.57 -4.09 -33.16
CA LEU A 5 -47.84 -3.46 -31.87
C LEU A 5 -46.62 -3.66 -30.97
N THR A 6 -45.78 -2.62 -30.87
CA THR A 6 -44.67 -2.58 -29.92
C THR A 6 -45.22 -2.59 -28.49
N TYR A 7 -44.98 -3.68 -27.77
CA TYR A 7 -45.41 -3.86 -26.39
C TYR A 7 -44.61 -2.93 -25.47
N ASN A 8 -45.25 -1.89 -24.95
CA ASN A 8 -44.61 -0.91 -24.08
C ASN A 8 -44.63 -1.41 -22.61
N TYR A 9 -43.58 -2.14 -22.23
CA TYR A 9 -43.42 -2.69 -20.88
C TYR A 9 -43.46 -1.63 -19.78
N HIS A 10 -43.01 -0.40 -20.07
CA HIS A 10 -42.99 0.69 -19.11
C HIS A 10 -44.40 1.06 -18.64
N LYS A 11 -45.37 1.15 -19.55
CA LYS A 11 -46.75 1.55 -19.22
C LYS A 11 -47.52 0.49 -18.42
N ILE A 12 -47.14 -0.78 -18.55
CA ILE A 12 -47.80 -1.91 -17.88
C ILE A 12 -47.19 -2.18 -16.51
N PHE A 13 -45.89 -1.95 -16.34
CA PHE A 13 -45.21 -2.15 -15.06
C PHE A 13 -45.75 -1.22 -13.96
N PHE A 14 -46.00 0.05 -14.28
CA PHE A 14 -46.49 1.05 -13.32
C PHE A 14 -48.00 0.98 -13.01
N ARG A 15 -48.76 0.11 -13.68
CA ARG A 15 -50.21 -0.05 -13.42
C ARG A 15 -50.54 -1.18 -12.45
N ARG A 16 -49.54 -1.96 -11.99
CA ARG A 16 -49.82 -2.97 -10.98
C ARG A 16 -50.16 -2.26 -9.67
N PRO A 17 -51.34 -2.52 -9.07
CA PRO A 17 -51.69 -1.90 -7.80
C PRO A 17 -50.61 -2.25 -6.80
N PHE A 18 -49.99 -1.22 -6.21
CA PHE A 18 -48.89 -1.36 -5.26
C PHE A 18 -49.28 -2.20 -4.02
N TRP A 19 -50.59 -2.31 -3.77
CA TRP A 19 -51.21 -2.96 -2.63
C TRP A 19 -51.89 -4.28 -2.98
N THR A 20 -51.18 -5.22 -3.59
CA THR A 20 -51.64 -6.61 -3.61
C THR A 20 -51.46 -7.25 -2.23
N GLU A 21 -52.24 -8.28 -1.90
CA GLU A 21 -52.08 -9.00 -0.63
C GLU A 21 -50.64 -9.50 -0.39
N LEU A 22 -49.98 -9.92 -1.48
CA LEU A 22 -48.59 -10.39 -1.44
C LEU A 22 -47.64 -9.26 -1.03
N ASN A 23 -47.81 -8.05 -1.60
CA ASN A 23 -47.03 -6.88 -1.24
C ASN A 23 -47.30 -6.47 0.22
N ARG A 24 -48.54 -6.59 0.70
CA ARG A 24 -48.88 -6.27 2.09
C ARG A 24 -48.09 -7.13 3.07
N ARG A 25 -48.00 -8.44 2.84
CA ARG A 25 -47.19 -9.36 3.67
C ARG A 25 -45.71 -9.01 3.63
N PHE A 26 -45.19 -8.68 2.45
CA PHE A 26 -43.80 -8.24 2.30
C PHE A 26 -43.51 -6.97 3.12
N TYR A 27 -44.38 -5.96 3.06
CA TYR A 27 -44.20 -4.72 3.84
C TYR A 27 -44.31 -4.95 5.35
N TYR A 28 -45.17 -5.86 5.80
CA TYR A 28 -45.23 -6.23 7.22
C TYR A 28 -43.91 -6.86 7.71
N ILE A 29 -43.31 -7.76 6.92
CA ILE A 29 -42.01 -8.37 7.24
C ILE A 29 -40.90 -7.31 7.23
N LEU A 30 -40.90 -6.42 6.24
CA LEU A 30 -39.91 -5.36 6.14
C LEU A 30 -40.03 -4.37 7.31
N PHE A 31 -41.25 -4.01 7.70
CA PHE A 31 -41.49 -3.12 8.84
C PHE A 31 -41.11 -3.79 10.17
N SER A 32 -41.47 -5.06 10.38
CA SER A 32 -41.13 -5.76 11.63
C SER A 32 -39.62 -5.94 11.79
N THR A 33 -38.91 -6.28 10.72
CA THR A 33 -37.44 -6.37 10.74
C THR A 33 -36.78 -5.01 11.00
N ALA A 34 -37.29 -3.93 10.39
CA ALA A 34 -36.82 -2.57 10.67
C ALA A 34 -37.01 -2.17 12.15
N VAL A 35 -38.16 -2.49 12.77
CA VAL A 35 -38.42 -2.22 14.19
C VAL A 35 -37.47 -3.01 15.10
N VAL A 36 -37.19 -4.27 14.78
CA VAL A 36 -36.23 -5.09 15.55
C VAL A 36 -34.82 -4.52 15.47
N ILE A 37 -34.35 -4.19 14.27
CA ILE A 37 -33.03 -3.58 14.06
C ILE A 37 -32.93 -2.25 14.82
N PHE A 38 -33.94 -1.39 14.68
CA PHE A 38 -33.98 -0.10 15.36
C PHE A 38 -33.93 -0.26 16.90
N SER A 39 -34.70 -1.21 17.43
CA SER A 39 -34.71 -1.51 18.88
C SER A 39 -33.34 -2.00 19.37
N LEU A 40 -32.67 -2.88 18.61
CA LEU A 40 -31.33 -3.35 18.92
C LEU A 40 -30.29 -2.22 18.90
N THR A 41 -30.40 -1.29 17.94
CA THR A 41 -29.50 -0.13 17.87
C THR A 41 -29.70 0.84 19.03
N LEU A 42 -30.94 1.06 19.48
CA LEU A 42 -31.20 1.88 20.66
C LEU A 42 -30.69 1.21 21.94
N LEU A 43 -30.81 -0.11 22.04
CA LEU A 43 -30.24 -0.89 23.15
C LEU A 43 -28.71 -0.82 23.17
N SER A 44 -28.05 -0.93 22.01
CA SER A 44 -26.59 -0.83 21.94
C SER A 44 -26.09 0.58 22.29
N ILE A 45 -26.75 1.64 21.82
CA ILE A 45 -26.41 3.02 22.20
C ILE A 45 -26.56 3.22 23.72
N ARG A 46 -27.66 2.75 24.31
CA ARG A 46 -27.86 2.83 25.77
C ARG A 46 -26.83 2.02 26.54
N TYR A 47 -26.44 0.85 26.02
CA TYR A 47 -25.42 0.00 26.62
C TYR A 47 -24.05 0.69 26.60
N VAL A 48 -23.63 1.22 25.44
CA VAL A 48 -22.35 1.91 25.26
C VAL A 48 -22.28 3.15 26.15
N ASN A 49 -23.34 3.96 26.20
CA ASN A 49 -23.39 5.16 27.05
C ASN A 49 -23.33 4.84 28.56
N ARG A 50 -23.61 3.60 28.97
CA ARG A 50 -23.51 3.17 30.37
C ARG A 50 -22.08 2.79 30.76
N ILE A 51 -21.18 2.56 29.80
CA ILE A 51 -19.81 2.19 30.10
C ILE A 51 -19.01 3.48 30.40
N PRO A 52 -18.44 3.61 31.60
CA PRO A 52 -17.70 4.82 31.95
C PRO A 52 -16.41 4.91 31.14
N GLU A 53 -16.15 6.10 30.58
CA GLU A 53 -15.10 6.38 29.60
C GLU A 53 -13.70 5.90 30.05
N HIS A 54 -13.40 6.00 31.35
CA HIS A 54 -12.11 5.57 31.91
C HIS A 54 -11.88 4.06 31.78
N LYS A 55 -12.92 3.22 31.88
CA LYS A 55 -12.78 1.76 31.72
C LYS A 55 -12.51 1.39 30.26
N ILE A 56 -13.11 2.12 29.32
CA ILE A 56 -12.91 1.91 27.87
C ILE A 56 -11.46 2.24 27.51
N LYS A 57 -10.97 3.42 27.90
CA LYS A 57 -9.59 3.86 27.62
C LYS A 57 -8.56 2.88 28.18
N HIS A 58 -8.78 2.38 29.40
CA HIS A 58 -7.88 1.43 30.03
C HIS A 58 -7.85 0.07 29.32
N GLN A 59 -9.01 -0.47 28.93
CA GLN A 59 -9.10 -1.73 28.18
C GLN A 59 -8.49 -1.60 26.78
N LEU A 60 -8.77 -0.50 26.06
CA LEU A 60 -8.17 -0.24 24.75
C LEU A 60 -6.65 -0.10 24.82
N LYS A 61 -6.12 0.64 25.81
CA LYS A 61 -4.68 0.76 26.03
C LYS A 61 -4.05 -0.62 26.25
N LYS A 62 -4.69 -1.49 27.05
CA LYS A 62 -4.20 -2.85 27.30
C LYS A 62 -4.18 -3.71 26.02
N ILE A 63 -5.26 -3.69 25.24
CA ILE A 63 -5.36 -4.43 23.97
C ILE A 63 -4.31 -3.93 22.97
N TYR A 64 -4.20 -2.61 22.81
CA TYR A 64 -3.27 -1.98 21.87
C TYR A 64 -1.80 -2.24 22.22
N ILE A 65 -1.42 -2.15 23.50
CA ILE A 65 -0.05 -2.49 23.94
C ILE A 65 0.21 -3.98 23.69
N SER A 66 -0.76 -4.85 23.99
CA SER A 66 -0.59 -6.30 23.77
C SER A 66 -0.45 -6.69 22.29
N SER A 67 -1.10 -5.95 21.38
CA SER A 67 -0.95 -6.19 19.94
C SER A 67 0.39 -5.67 19.46
N ILE A 68 0.86 -4.51 19.91
CA ILE A 68 2.18 -3.98 19.53
C ILE A 68 3.31 -4.89 20.02
N THR A 69 3.29 -5.33 21.28
CA THR A 69 4.37 -6.18 21.82
C THR A 69 4.47 -7.53 21.12
N LYS A 70 3.39 -8.01 20.47
CA LYS A 70 3.42 -9.21 19.63
C LYS A 70 4.24 -9.03 18.35
N TYR A 71 4.30 -7.81 17.81
CA TYR A 71 4.99 -7.50 16.54
C TYR A 71 6.40 -6.95 16.74
N TYR A 72 6.72 -6.42 17.92
CA TYR A 72 8.05 -5.91 18.25
C TYR A 72 8.67 -6.77 19.36
N PRO A 73 9.37 -7.87 19.00
CA PRO A 73 10.11 -8.65 19.99
C PRO A 73 11.11 -7.73 20.68
N GLN A 74 11.07 -7.71 22.01
CA GLN A 74 12.02 -6.96 22.81
C GLN A 74 13.44 -7.44 22.45
N PRO A 75 14.39 -6.52 22.20
CA PRO A 75 15.77 -6.90 21.92
C PRO A 75 16.29 -7.72 23.10
N THR A 76 16.58 -9.00 22.86
CA THR A 76 17.14 -9.87 23.88
C THR A 76 18.48 -9.31 24.28
N ALA A 77 18.60 -8.84 25.52
CA ALA A 77 19.77 -8.17 26.10
C ALA A 77 21.03 -9.06 26.23
N ASN A 78 21.13 -10.15 25.46
CA ASN A 78 22.24 -11.08 25.46
C ASN A 78 23.05 -10.91 24.17
N SER A 79 23.75 -9.79 24.04
CA SER A 79 24.89 -9.68 23.10
C SER A 79 25.87 -8.62 23.60
N SER A 80 26.50 -8.89 24.76
CA SER A 80 27.69 -8.17 25.20
C SER A 80 28.93 -9.06 25.02
N ASN A 81 29.24 -9.42 23.78
CA ASN A 81 30.58 -9.89 23.44
C ASN A 81 31.51 -8.68 23.38
N HIS A 82 31.96 -8.21 24.53
CA HIS A 82 33.06 -7.26 24.64
C HIS A 82 34.37 -7.97 24.24
N PRO A 83 35.16 -7.45 23.28
CA PRO A 83 36.49 -7.98 23.01
C PRO A 83 37.42 -7.70 24.20
N THR A 84 37.97 -8.77 24.75
CA THR A 84 38.98 -8.77 25.81
C THR A 84 40.27 -8.11 25.31
N THR A 85 40.52 -6.86 25.71
CA THR A 85 41.86 -6.26 25.63
C THR A 85 42.76 -6.80 26.75
N THR A 86 43.88 -7.39 26.36
CA THR A 86 44.98 -7.84 27.21
C THR A 86 45.61 -6.67 27.99
N PRO A 87 45.82 -6.77 29.31
CA PRO A 87 46.53 -5.74 30.07
C PRO A 87 48.03 -6.01 30.10
N LEU A 88 48.81 -4.97 29.77
CA LEU A 88 50.24 -4.93 30.03
C LEU A 88 50.47 -4.37 31.45
N SER A 89 51.02 -5.24 32.30
CA SER A 89 51.89 -4.97 33.45
C SER A 89 51.91 -3.53 34.01
N GLN A 90 51.23 -3.29 35.13
CA GLN A 90 51.83 -2.45 36.17
C GLN A 90 51.30 -2.79 37.58
N LYS A 91 52.29 -3.07 38.42
CA LYS A 91 52.28 -3.41 39.84
C LYS A 91 51.90 -2.16 40.66
N HIS A 92 50.89 -2.25 41.53
CA HIS A 92 50.94 -1.89 42.95
C HIS A 92 49.55 -1.89 43.64
N SER A 93 49.52 -2.59 44.78
CA SER A 93 48.66 -2.53 45.96
C SER A 93 47.44 -1.58 45.98
N ALA A 94 46.25 -2.14 46.24
CA ALA A 94 45.50 -1.95 47.49
C ALA A 94 44.17 -2.72 47.44
N VAL A 95 43.90 -3.49 48.50
CA VAL A 95 42.66 -4.22 48.75
C VAL A 95 41.53 -3.22 49.00
N ARG A 96 40.41 -3.34 48.27
CA ARG A 96 39.14 -2.69 48.58
C ARG A 96 37.97 -3.63 48.30
N GLU A 97 37.01 -3.63 49.21
CA GLU A 97 35.79 -4.44 49.28
C GLU A 97 34.91 -4.35 48.03
N PRO A 98 34.12 -5.40 47.72
CA PRO A 98 33.18 -5.37 46.61
C PRO A 98 31.95 -4.53 46.95
N LEU A 99 31.72 -3.50 46.14
CA LEU A 99 30.53 -2.65 46.16
C LEU A 99 29.38 -3.39 45.46
N GLU A 100 28.23 -3.48 46.13
CA GLU A 100 26.99 -4.07 45.62
C GLU A 100 26.59 -3.48 44.26
N THR A 101 26.38 -4.35 43.29
CA THR A 101 25.76 -4.02 42.00
C THR A 101 24.27 -3.80 42.21
N HIS A 102 23.89 -2.53 42.32
CA HIS A 102 22.50 -2.09 42.31
C HIS A 102 21.93 -2.26 40.88
N ASP A 103 20.86 -3.03 40.76
CA ASP A 103 20.10 -3.25 39.52
C ASP A 103 19.61 -1.93 38.91
N THR A 104 20.28 -1.44 37.87
CA THR A 104 19.75 -0.40 36.99
C THR A 104 19.03 -1.04 35.81
N GLN A 105 17.83 -1.57 36.08
CA GLN A 105 16.87 -1.89 35.04
C GLN A 105 16.25 -0.57 34.55
N PHE A 106 16.89 0.05 33.56
CA PHE A 106 16.47 1.31 32.95
C PHE A 106 15.03 1.18 32.41
N ASN A 107 14.12 1.94 33.01
CA ASN A 107 12.70 1.93 32.72
C ASN A 107 12.41 2.75 31.45
N TYR A 108 12.64 2.14 30.28
CA TYR A 108 12.38 2.73 28.94
C TYR A 108 10.96 3.30 28.78
N THR A 109 10.02 2.82 29.58
CA THR A 109 8.63 3.31 29.61
C THR A 109 8.54 4.80 29.96
N HIS A 110 9.42 5.31 30.84
CA HIS A 110 9.43 6.72 31.23
C HIS A 110 9.95 7.63 30.10
N LEU A 111 10.94 7.17 29.34
CA LEU A 111 11.50 7.91 28.20
C LEU A 111 10.49 8.09 27.06
N ILE A 112 9.68 7.07 26.78
CA ILE A 112 8.62 7.15 25.77
C ILE A 112 7.52 8.12 26.24
N GLU A 113 7.16 8.08 27.52
CA GLU A 113 6.12 8.95 28.11
C GLU A 113 6.58 10.42 28.13
N GLU A 114 7.85 10.67 28.44
CA GLU A 114 8.47 11.99 28.38
C GLU A 114 8.54 12.51 26.93
N SER A 115 8.93 11.66 25.98
CA SER A 115 9.02 12.02 24.56
C SER A 115 7.66 12.39 23.95
N LEU A 116 6.60 11.67 24.33
CA LEU A 116 5.24 11.95 23.86
C LEU A 116 4.64 13.21 24.50
N SER A 117 5.09 13.58 25.71
CA SER A 117 4.66 14.80 26.39
C SER A 117 5.25 16.08 25.79
N GLN A 118 6.37 15.98 25.08
CA GLN A 118 7.08 17.11 24.47
C GLN A 118 6.58 17.48 23.08
N ILE A 119 5.63 16.75 22.49
CA ILE A 119 5.07 17.09 21.18
C ILE A 119 4.04 18.22 21.38
N PRO A 120 4.32 19.46 20.94
CA PRO A 120 3.37 20.55 21.09
C PRO A 120 2.15 20.27 20.20
N SER A 121 0.96 20.29 20.79
CA SER A 121 -0.30 20.22 20.04
C SER A 121 -0.46 21.50 19.20
N GLN A 122 0.11 21.51 18.00
CA GLN A 122 -0.14 22.58 17.03
C GLN A 122 -1.61 22.53 16.61
N SER A 123 -2.35 23.57 16.97
CA SER A 123 -3.71 23.80 16.51
C SER A 123 -3.70 24.10 15.02
N PHE A 124 -4.25 23.19 14.22
CA PHE A 124 -4.46 23.39 12.79
C PHE A 124 -5.59 24.41 12.59
N HIS A 125 -5.28 25.58 12.02
CA HIS A 125 -6.29 26.57 11.62
C HIS A 125 -6.55 26.45 10.10
N PRO A 126 -7.79 26.10 9.68
CA PRO A 126 -8.11 25.75 8.29
C PRO A 126 -8.27 26.94 7.33
N ASP A 127 -8.10 28.18 7.80
CA ASP A 127 -8.52 29.37 7.04
C ASP A 127 -7.47 29.91 6.04
N SER A 128 -6.31 29.28 5.88
CA SER A 128 -5.23 29.79 5.02
C SER A 128 -5.09 29.09 3.66
N ILE A 129 -6.08 28.32 3.21
CA ILE A 129 -6.01 27.64 1.89
C ILE A 129 -6.84 28.42 0.87
N HIS A 130 -6.18 29.28 0.09
CA HIS A 130 -6.75 29.82 -1.14
C HIS A 130 -6.67 28.78 -2.26
N SER A 131 -7.81 28.42 -2.84
CA SER A 131 -7.93 27.44 -3.93
C SER A 131 -7.15 27.88 -5.19
N PRO A 132 -6.28 27.03 -5.76
CA PRO A 132 -5.69 27.31 -7.06
C PRO A 132 -6.72 27.11 -8.18
N VAL A 133 -6.70 28.04 -9.14
CA VAL A 133 -7.46 27.98 -10.40
C VAL A 133 -7.04 26.74 -11.17
N THR A 134 -8.00 25.89 -11.50
CA THR A 134 -7.80 24.68 -12.30
C THR A 134 -7.62 25.04 -13.78
N MET A 135 -6.39 24.91 -14.30
CA MET A 135 -6.14 24.89 -15.74
C MET A 135 -5.60 23.52 -16.19
N SER A 136 -6.13 23.06 -17.34
CA SER A 136 -5.92 21.74 -17.94
C SER A 136 -4.46 21.47 -18.34
N ASN A 137 -3.94 20.30 -17.91
CA ASN A 137 -2.53 19.88 -18.03
C ASN A 137 -2.01 19.65 -19.46
N SER A 138 -2.87 19.50 -20.48
CA SER A 138 -2.39 19.10 -21.82
C SER A 138 -1.87 20.25 -22.69
N ARG A 139 -1.82 21.49 -22.18
CA ARG A 139 -1.40 22.68 -22.94
C ARG A 139 -0.14 23.37 -22.41
N MET A 140 0.43 22.82 -21.32
CA MET A 140 1.53 23.45 -20.60
C MET A 140 2.91 23.10 -21.17
N GLU A 141 3.09 21.89 -21.73
CA GLU A 141 4.40 21.48 -22.26
C GLU A 141 4.78 22.17 -23.57
N GLU A 142 3.84 22.38 -24.50
CA GLU A 142 4.15 23.11 -25.74
C GLU A 142 4.43 24.60 -25.47
N THR A 143 3.67 25.24 -24.57
CA THR A 143 3.80 26.68 -24.32
C THR A 143 5.03 27.04 -23.49
N PHE A 144 5.50 26.15 -22.61
CA PHE A 144 6.70 26.42 -21.81
C PHE A 144 7.98 26.29 -22.64
N VAL A 145 8.07 25.28 -23.51
CA VAL A 145 9.22 25.11 -24.42
C VAL A 145 9.28 26.25 -25.44
N ASP A 146 8.14 26.66 -25.98
CA ASP A 146 8.06 27.82 -26.88
C ASP A 146 8.39 29.15 -26.17
N PHE A 147 8.03 29.30 -24.89
CA PHE A 147 8.38 30.47 -24.08
C PHE A 147 9.87 30.56 -23.77
N ILE A 148 10.52 29.42 -23.48
CA ILE A 148 11.99 29.33 -23.32
C ILE A 148 12.68 29.67 -24.65
N ALA A 149 12.13 29.23 -25.79
CA ALA A 149 12.74 29.42 -27.10
C ALA A 149 12.54 30.84 -27.69
N SER A 150 11.40 31.48 -27.45
CA SER A 150 10.99 32.71 -28.17
C SER A 150 11.30 34.03 -27.46
N SER A 151 11.70 34.01 -26.19
CA SER A 151 11.91 35.24 -25.41
C SER A 151 13.40 35.56 -25.20
N GLU A 152 13.86 36.70 -25.71
CA GLU A 152 15.19 37.26 -25.36
C GLU A 152 15.35 37.43 -23.83
N ALA A 153 14.25 37.70 -23.11
CA ALA A 153 14.27 37.90 -21.66
C ALA A 153 14.50 36.59 -20.87
N SER A 154 14.06 35.43 -21.38
CA SER A 154 14.29 34.14 -20.70
C SER A 154 15.75 33.69 -20.82
N LYS A 155 16.41 34.01 -21.95
CA LYS A 155 17.85 33.75 -22.14
C LYS A 155 18.72 34.57 -21.20
N VAL A 156 18.34 35.82 -20.91
CA VAL A 156 19.05 36.67 -19.93
C VAL A 156 18.87 36.15 -18.51
N TRP A 157 17.66 35.71 -18.14
CA TRP A 157 17.41 35.15 -16.80
C TRP A 157 18.18 33.86 -16.54
N VAL A 158 18.21 32.93 -17.52
CA VAL A 158 18.98 31.68 -17.39
C VAL A 158 20.48 31.95 -17.36
N ARG A 159 20.99 32.94 -18.12
CA ARG A 159 22.40 33.30 -18.09
C ARG A 159 22.81 33.91 -16.73
N ASN A 160 21.99 34.79 -16.17
CA ASN A 160 22.21 35.34 -14.82
C ASN A 160 22.14 34.26 -13.74
N ALA A 161 21.20 33.31 -13.84
CA ALA A 161 21.10 32.20 -12.88
C ALA A 161 22.33 31.26 -12.94
N ILE A 162 22.89 31.02 -14.12
CA ILE A 162 24.10 30.20 -14.29
C ILE A 162 25.35 30.94 -13.78
N GLU A 163 25.40 32.27 -13.88
CA GLU A 163 26.51 33.09 -13.37
C GLU A 163 26.51 33.24 -11.84
N GLU A 164 25.37 33.04 -11.15
CA GLU A 164 25.30 33.07 -9.68
C GLU A 164 25.68 31.75 -9.00
N VAL A 165 25.64 30.61 -9.71
CA VAL A 165 25.99 29.30 -9.15
C VAL A 165 27.47 29.19 -8.71
N PRO A 166 28.47 29.70 -9.46
CA PRO A 166 29.86 29.71 -9.03
C PRO A 166 30.13 30.60 -7.80
N ALA A 167 29.34 31.66 -7.60
CA ALA A 167 29.47 32.56 -6.45
C ALA A 167 29.04 31.87 -5.14
N LEU A 168 28.07 30.94 -5.21
CA LEU A 168 27.64 30.13 -4.06
C LEU A 168 28.63 29.02 -3.68
N ILE A 169 29.44 28.54 -4.64
CA ILE A 169 30.40 27.44 -4.41
C ILE A 169 31.73 27.96 -3.85
N THR A 170 32.10 29.21 -4.10
CA THR A 170 33.41 29.76 -3.68
C THR A 170 33.43 30.35 -2.26
N ALA A 171 32.27 30.61 -1.65
CA ALA A 171 32.17 31.24 -0.32
C ALA A 171 32.44 30.32 0.89
N SER A 172 32.69 29.01 0.70
CA SER A 172 32.93 28.07 1.82
C SER A 172 34.34 27.46 1.86
N THR A 173 35.32 28.10 1.23
CA THR A 173 36.73 27.65 1.28
C THR A 173 37.43 28.12 2.55
N GLY A 174 37.04 27.55 3.70
CA GLY A 174 37.59 27.99 4.98
C GLY A 174 37.50 27.04 6.16
N ARG A 175 37.09 25.77 6.01
CA ARG A 175 37.28 24.73 7.04
C ARG A 175 36.83 23.37 6.54
N SER A 176 37.56 22.34 6.95
CA SER A 176 37.25 20.92 6.78
C SER A 176 37.60 20.26 5.44
N LYS A 177 38.91 20.07 5.24
CA LYS A 177 39.43 18.92 4.47
C LYS A 177 39.60 17.65 5.34
N GLN A 178 39.20 17.70 6.62
CA GLN A 178 39.49 16.65 7.59
C GLN A 178 38.35 15.62 7.75
N THR A 179 37.09 15.97 7.44
CA THR A 179 35.96 15.01 7.54
C THR A 179 35.72 14.15 6.28
N LEU A 180 36.32 14.46 5.14
CA LEU A 180 36.11 13.69 3.91
C LEU A 180 36.86 12.34 3.88
N ARG A 181 37.92 12.18 4.68
CA ARG A 181 38.59 10.87 4.84
C ARG A 181 37.84 9.93 5.77
N GLU A 182 37.01 10.45 6.66
CA GLU A 182 36.25 9.64 7.64
C GLU A 182 34.96 9.05 7.03
N ILE A 183 34.49 9.59 5.90
CA ILE A 183 33.33 9.07 5.14
C ILE A 183 33.76 8.13 4.01
N GLN A 184 35.06 8.09 3.67
CA GLN A 184 35.57 7.17 2.63
C GLN A 184 35.80 5.74 3.16
N SER A 185 36.20 5.58 4.44
CA SER A 185 36.44 4.23 4.98
C SER A 185 35.20 3.31 4.98
N PRO A 186 33.96 3.78 5.27
CA PRO A 186 32.77 2.93 5.22
C PRO A 186 32.38 2.50 3.80
N ALA A 187 32.77 3.28 2.78
CA ALA A 187 32.45 2.95 1.38
C ALA A 187 33.35 1.81 0.86
N ASP A 188 34.63 1.82 1.26
CA ASP A 188 35.57 0.76 0.91
C ASP A 188 35.23 -0.55 1.63
N ASP A 189 34.84 -0.47 2.91
CA ASP A 189 34.35 -1.62 3.69
C ASP A 189 33.10 -2.24 3.05
N TYR A 190 32.17 -1.41 2.56
CA TYR A 190 30.97 -1.90 1.86
C TYR A 190 31.31 -2.58 0.53
N GLN A 191 32.23 -2.01 -0.27
CA GLN A 191 32.66 -2.64 -1.52
C GLN A 191 33.39 -3.97 -1.29
N GLN A 192 34.14 -4.06 -0.19
CA GLN A 192 34.84 -5.29 0.17
C GLN A 192 33.87 -6.38 0.64
N ALA A 193 32.88 -6.04 1.45
CA ALA A 193 31.80 -6.95 1.82
C ALA A 193 30.97 -7.44 0.60
N LEU A 194 30.71 -6.55 -0.37
CA LEU A 194 30.01 -6.92 -1.60
C LEU A 194 30.82 -7.91 -2.45
N LYS A 195 32.14 -7.74 -2.53
CA LYS A 195 33.04 -8.68 -3.23
C LYS A 195 33.10 -10.03 -2.54
N GLU A 196 33.13 -10.08 -1.21
CA GLU A 196 33.10 -11.34 -0.47
C GLU A 196 31.79 -12.11 -0.71
N LEU A 197 30.64 -11.41 -0.72
CA LEU A 197 29.35 -12.04 -1.03
C LEU A 197 29.29 -12.61 -2.45
N LEU A 198 29.83 -11.88 -3.44
CA LEU A 198 29.88 -12.34 -4.83
C LEU A 198 30.83 -13.54 -5.03
N GLN A 199 31.87 -13.69 -4.21
CA GLN A 199 32.77 -14.86 -4.27
C GLN A 199 32.14 -16.13 -3.69
N VAL A 200 31.15 -16.00 -2.79
CA VAL A 200 30.40 -17.15 -2.26
C VAL A 200 29.41 -17.71 -3.30
N GLU A 201 28.96 -16.88 -4.26
CA GLU A 201 28.00 -17.26 -5.30
C GLU A 201 28.57 -18.28 -6.30
N ASP A 202 29.91 -18.40 -6.41
CA ASP A 202 30.58 -19.37 -7.30
C ASP A 202 30.63 -20.81 -6.74
N GLN A 203 30.15 -21.05 -5.50
CA GLN A 203 30.15 -22.38 -4.88
C GLN A 203 28.97 -23.28 -5.28
N GLY A 204 28.23 -22.96 -6.35
CA GLY A 204 27.22 -23.87 -6.89
C GLY A 204 26.06 -24.16 -5.91
N ILE A 205 25.75 -23.21 -5.03
CA ILE A 205 24.50 -23.24 -4.28
C ILE A 205 23.40 -23.02 -5.31
N GLU A 206 22.69 -24.10 -5.68
CA GLU A 206 21.44 -24.00 -6.41
C GLU A 206 20.48 -23.15 -5.58
N ILE A 207 20.43 -21.84 -5.87
CA ILE A 207 19.37 -20.99 -5.37
C ILE A 207 18.09 -21.62 -5.93
N PRO A 208 17.20 -22.17 -5.10
CA PRO A 208 15.97 -22.75 -5.60
C PRO A 208 15.29 -21.66 -6.42
N MET A 209 15.09 -21.91 -7.72
CA MET A 209 14.30 -21.03 -8.55
C MET A 209 13.03 -20.74 -7.76
N PRO A 210 12.69 -19.46 -7.51
CA PRO A 210 11.58 -19.12 -6.64
C PRO A 210 10.36 -19.89 -7.15
N THR A 211 9.94 -20.88 -6.37
CA THR A 211 8.71 -21.60 -6.62
C THR A 211 7.62 -20.54 -6.66
N PHE A 212 6.84 -20.54 -7.73
CA PHE A 212 5.87 -19.51 -8.12
C PHE A 212 4.74 -19.32 -7.07
N THR A 213 5.08 -18.83 -5.88
CA THR A 213 4.14 -18.56 -4.78
C THR A 213 4.25 -17.15 -4.23
N ASP A 214 5.24 -16.36 -4.64
CA ASP A 214 5.45 -15.03 -4.05
C ASP A 214 4.99 -13.95 -5.03
N PHE A 215 3.89 -13.30 -4.64
CA PHE A 215 3.31 -12.16 -5.33
C PHE A 215 4.25 -10.97 -5.21
N GLU A 216 4.92 -10.58 -6.29
CA GLU A 216 5.67 -9.33 -6.32
C GLU A 216 4.68 -8.16 -6.42
N VAL A 217 4.34 -7.56 -5.28
CA VAL A 217 3.52 -6.34 -5.19
C VAL A 217 4.39 -5.16 -5.63
N VAL A 218 4.48 -4.97 -6.96
CA VAL A 218 5.19 -3.83 -7.53
C VAL A 218 4.26 -2.62 -7.55
N LYS A 219 4.53 -1.71 -6.61
CA LYS A 219 3.94 -0.37 -6.39
C LYS A 219 2.48 -0.37 -5.93
N GLY A 220 2.23 0.37 -4.86
CA GLY A 220 0.93 0.81 -4.37
C GLY A 220 0.41 0.12 -3.12
N TRP A 221 -0.04 0.94 -2.16
CA TRP A 221 -0.68 0.47 -0.93
C TRP A 221 -2.19 0.27 -1.20
N ARG A 222 -2.59 -0.98 -1.44
CA ARG A 222 -4.00 -1.40 -1.41
C ARG A 222 -4.15 -2.50 -0.37
N ASP A 223 -5.33 -2.60 0.23
CA ASP A 223 -5.66 -3.78 1.02
C ASP A 223 -5.65 -5.01 0.09
N GLU A 224 -4.70 -5.89 0.36
CA GLU A 224 -4.44 -7.09 -0.41
C GLU A 224 -5.66 -8.03 -0.35
N GLU A 225 -6.23 -8.24 0.83
CA GLU A 225 -7.35 -9.17 1.05
C GLU A 225 -8.60 -8.67 0.31
N GLU A 226 -8.90 -7.38 0.41
CA GLU A 226 -10.03 -6.78 -0.30
C GLU A 226 -9.85 -6.88 -1.83
N THR A 227 -8.64 -6.58 -2.32
CA THR A 227 -8.31 -6.65 -3.75
C THR A 227 -8.45 -8.07 -4.30
N PHE A 228 -7.96 -9.08 -3.56
CA PHE A 228 -8.11 -10.49 -3.92
C PHE A 228 -9.55 -10.95 -3.86
N SER A 229 -10.34 -10.52 -2.87
CA SER A 229 -11.76 -10.87 -2.76
C SER A 229 -12.55 -10.43 -4.00
N ILE A 230 -12.24 -9.25 -4.53
CA ILE A 230 -12.87 -8.70 -5.74
C ILE A 230 -12.40 -9.45 -6.98
N ALA A 231 -11.11 -9.71 -7.12
CA ALA A 231 -10.57 -10.54 -8.20
C ALA A 231 -11.20 -11.95 -8.21
N HIS A 232 -11.40 -12.53 -7.03
CA HIS A 232 -12.08 -13.81 -6.85
C HIS A 232 -13.56 -13.74 -7.24
N SER A 233 -14.28 -12.69 -6.83
CA SER A 233 -15.69 -12.49 -7.19
C SER A 233 -15.89 -12.37 -8.71
N ASN A 234 -14.87 -11.85 -9.41
CA ASN A 234 -14.85 -11.68 -10.86
C ASN A 234 -14.37 -12.94 -11.62
N LYS A 235 -13.86 -13.97 -10.93
CA LYS A 235 -13.42 -15.26 -11.52
C LYS A 235 -14.49 -15.90 -12.41
N LYS A 236 -15.77 -15.70 -12.10
CA LYS A 236 -16.91 -16.19 -12.90
C LYS A 236 -16.89 -15.72 -14.36
N PHE A 237 -16.38 -14.52 -14.65
CA PHE A 237 -16.30 -14.00 -16.01
C PHE A 237 -15.17 -14.66 -16.83
N VAL A 238 -14.07 -14.99 -16.17
CA VAL A 238 -12.98 -15.77 -16.78
C VAL A 238 -13.46 -17.20 -17.05
N ARG A 239 -14.11 -17.81 -16.06
CA ARG A 239 -14.73 -19.14 -16.18
C ARG A 239 -15.72 -19.21 -17.34
N TYR A 240 -16.57 -18.20 -17.50
CA TYR A 240 -17.50 -18.12 -18.63
C TYR A 240 -16.79 -18.19 -20.00
N CYS A 241 -15.64 -17.55 -20.15
CA CYS A 241 -14.86 -17.66 -21.40
C CYS A 241 -14.46 -19.11 -21.66
N ILE A 242 -13.91 -19.80 -20.66
CA ILE A 242 -13.50 -21.19 -20.80
C ILE A 242 -14.70 -22.09 -21.12
N GLU A 243 -15.77 -22.01 -20.33
CA GLU A 243 -16.99 -22.81 -20.53
C GLU A 243 -17.62 -22.59 -21.90
N LYS A 244 -17.55 -21.36 -22.43
CA LYS A 244 -18.05 -21.05 -23.77
C LYS A 244 -17.29 -21.80 -24.87
N PHE A 245 -15.97 -21.90 -24.76
CA PHE A 245 -15.14 -22.60 -25.75
C PHE A 245 -15.11 -24.11 -25.50
N TYR A 246 -15.20 -24.54 -24.24
CA TYR A 246 -15.26 -25.95 -23.85
C TYR A 246 -16.43 -26.71 -24.50
N ARG A 247 -17.56 -26.02 -24.75
CA ARG A 247 -18.70 -26.60 -25.48
C ARG A 247 -18.38 -26.96 -26.94
N ASN A 248 -17.42 -26.27 -27.54
CA ASN A 248 -16.98 -26.50 -28.92
C ASN A 248 -15.75 -27.40 -28.98
N ASP A 249 -14.87 -27.30 -27.98
CA ASP A 249 -13.62 -28.05 -27.89
C ASP A 249 -13.37 -28.52 -26.43
N PRO A 250 -13.62 -29.80 -26.11
CA PRO A 250 -13.44 -30.33 -24.76
C PRO A 250 -11.97 -30.50 -24.34
N THR A 251 -11.02 -30.27 -25.24
CA THR A 251 -9.57 -30.36 -24.94
C THR A 251 -9.04 -29.12 -24.21
N VAL A 252 -9.84 -28.05 -24.13
CA VAL A 252 -9.50 -26.80 -23.44
C VAL A 252 -9.51 -27.01 -21.93
N LYS A 253 -8.36 -27.43 -21.38
CA LYS A 253 -8.08 -27.55 -19.93
C LYS A 253 -6.72 -26.95 -19.63
N GLY A 254 -6.49 -26.60 -18.36
CA GLY A 254 -5.19 -26.16 -17.90
C GLY A 254 -5.24 -24.89 -17.08
N ASN A 255 -4.08 -24.27 -16.92
CA ASN A 255 -3.92 -23.07 -16.12
C ASN A 255 -3.61 -21.84 -16.99
N ILE A 256 -3.98 -20.66 -16.48
CA ILE A 256 -3.62 -19.38 -17.05
C ILE A 256 -3.17 -18.47 -15.91
N VAL A 257 -2.02 -17.82 -16.08
CA VAL A 257 -1.54 -16.78 -15.17
C VAL A 257 -1.66 -15.42 -15.85
N VAL A 258 -2.43 -14.52 -15.26
CA VAL A 258 -2.66 -13.18 -15.79
C VAL A 258 -2.11 -12.15 -14.82
N ARG A 259 -1.34 -11.19 -15.37
CA ARG A 259 -0.87 -10.00 -14.67
C ARG A 259 -1.60 -8.78 -15.22
N PHE A 260 -2.06 -7.88 -14.36
CA PHE A 260 -2.67 -6.61 -14.75
C PHE A 260 -2.50 -5.57 -13.65
N SER A 261 -2.60 -4.29 -14.01
CA SER A 261 -2.49 -3.16 -13.10
C SER A 261 -3.84 -2.45 -12.92
N ILE A 262 -4.12 -2.05 -11.68
CA ILE A 262 -5.36 -1.39 -11.25
C ILE A 262 -5.08 0.09 -11.04
N HIS A 263 -5.85 0.93 -11.74
CA HIS A 263 -5.79 2.38 -11.62
C HIS A 263 -6.33 2.85 -10.25
N PRO A 264 -5.82 3.96 -9.65
CA PRO A 264 -6.32 4.52 -8.38
C PRO A 264 -7.85 4.64 -8.28
N GLU A 265 -8.53 4.96 -9.38
CA GLU A 265 -10.00 5.03 -9.45
C GLU A 265 -10.75 3.69 -9.40
N GLY A 266 -10.05 2.56 -9.33
CA GLY A 266 -10.65 1.23 -9.12
C GLY A 266 -10.99 0.45 -10.39
N TYR A 267 -10.44 0.83 -11.54
CA TYR A 267 -10.60 0.08 -12.80
C TYR A 267 -9.29 -0.54 -13.27
N VAL A 268 -9.38 -1.60 -14.07
CA VAL A 268 -8.19 -2.27 -14.65
C VAL A 268 -7.71 -1.49 -15.88
N ILE A 269 -6.40 -1.19 -15.93
CA ILE A 269 -5.77 -0.50 -17.05
C ILE A 269 -5.69 -1.47 -18.24
N PRO A 270 -6.29 -1.18 -19.40
CA PRO A 270 -6.37 -2.14 -20.51
C PRO A 270 -5.02 -2.61 -21.04
N GLU A 271 -4.03 -1.72 -21.05
CA GLU A 271 -2.70 -1.94 -21.63
C GLU A 271 -1.77 -2.77 -20.74
N SER A 272 -2.05 -2.81 -19.43
CA SER A 272 -1.27 -3.57 -18.45
C SER A 272 -1.63 -5.06 -18.42
N ILE A 273 -2.71 -5.48 -19.09
CA ILE A 273 -3.17 -6.87 -19.06
C ILE A 273 -2.24 -7.75 -19.90
N ARG A 274 -1.41 -8.53 -19.22
CA ARG A 274 -0.47 -9.50 -19.80
C ARG A 274 -0.81 -10.92 -19.35
N ILE A 275 -0.75 -11.86 -20.28
CA ILE A 275 -0.81 -13.28 -19.95
C ILE A 275 0.63 -13.71 -19.76
N VAL A 276 1.01 -14.00 -18.51
CA VAL A 276 2.37 -14.38 -18.14
C VAL A 276 2.63 -15.82 -18.60
N HIS A 277 1.64 -16.69 -18.41
CA HIS A 277 1.71 -18.10 -18.78
C HIS A 277 0.31 -18.63 -19.12
N SER A 278 0.22 -19.59 -20.04
CA SER A 278 -1.03 -20.24 -20.45
C SER A 278 -0.77 -21.62 -21.02
N ASP A 279 -1.44 -22.64 -20.46
CA ASP A 279 -1.51 -23.99 -21.04
C ASP A 279 -2.49 -24.06 -22.21
N ILE A 280 -3.37 -23.06 -22.34
CA ILE A 280 -4.44 -23.04 -23.34
C ILE A 280 -3.91 -22.41 -24.63
N PRO A 281 -3.87 -23.16 -25.76
CA PRO A 281 -3.31 -22.67 -27.01
C PRO A 281 -4.26 -21.77 -27.80
N ASP A 282 -5.58 -21.84 -27.55
CA ASP A 282 -6.57 -21.09 -28.33
C ASP A 282 -6.59 -19.60 -27.96
N GLU A 283 -6.05 -18.76 -28.86
CA GLU A 283 -6.04 -17.30 -28.70
C GLU A 283 -7.43 -16.67 -28.52
N ARG A 284 -8.49 -17.31 -29.04
CA ARG A 284 -9.86 -16.80 -28.92
C ARG A 284 -10.32 -16.81 -27.47
N VAL A 285 -9.92 -17.83 -26.72
CA VAL A 285 -10.14 -17.94 -25.26
C VAL A 285 -9.38 -16.81 -24.56
N LEU A 286 -8.09 -16.66 -24.86
CA LEU A 286 -7.23 -15.64 -24.24
C LEU A 286 -7.75 -14.22 -24.50
N ARG A 287 -8.24 -13.95 -25.73
CA ARG A 287 -8.86 -12.68 -26.11
C ARG A 287 -10.18 -12.43 -25.38
N CYS A 288 -10.99 -13.46 -25.17
CA CYS A 288 -12.20 -13.38 -24.35
C CYS A 288 -11.86 -13.01 -22.89
N ILE A 289 -10.85 -13.64 -22.31
CA ILE A 289 -10.39 -13.40 -20.94
C ILE A 289 -9.92 -11.95 -20.80
N LYS A 290 -8.99 -11.49 -21.65
CA LYS A 290 -8.52 -10.09 -21.65
C LYS A 290 -9.67 -9.08 -21.77
N LYS A 291 -10.65 -9.36 -22.65
CA LYS A 291 -11.84 -8.51 -22.83
C LYS A 291 -12.73 -8.44 -21.58
N ASN A 292 -12.86 -9.53 -20.83
CA ASN A 292 -13.64 -9.54 -19.59
C ASN A 292 -12.90 -8.83 -18.45
N ILE A 293 -11.59 -9.07 -18.28
CA ILE A 293 -10.76 -8.40 -17.26
C ILE A 293 -10.75 -6.89 -17.46
N ARG A 294 -10.66 -6.41 -18.70
CA ARG A 294 -10.75 -4.97 -19.05
C ARG A 294 -12.04 -4.29 -18.54
N ARG A 295 -13.11 -5.05 -18.29
CA ARG A 295 -14.40 -4.50 -17.85
C ARG A 295 -14.52 -4.36 -16.33
N TRP A 296 -13.53 -4.82 -15.57
CA TRP A 296 -13.57 -4.75 -14.12
C TRP A 296 -13.34 -3.30 -13.67
N LYS A 297 -14.29 -2.79 -12.88
CA LYS A 297 -14.35 -1.39 -12.40
C LYS A 297 -14.77 -1.29 -10.93
N ASN A 298 -14.75 -2.41 -10.22
CA ASN A 298 -15.28 -2.55 -8.87
C ASN A 298 -14.20 -2.67 -7.80
N PHE A 299 -12.96 -2.30 -8.11
CA PHE A 299 -11.91 -2.23 -7.08
C PHE A 299 -12.11 -0.98 -6.22
N PRO A 300 -11.72 -1.01 -4.94
CA PRO A 300 -11.84 0.13 -4.05
C PRO A 300 -10.97 1.28 -4.59
N ARG A 301 -11.48 2.50 -4.44
CA ARG A 301 -10.71 3.69 -4.84
C ARG A 301 -9.64 3.96 -3.80
N VAL A 302 -8.46 4.34 -4.26
CA VAL A 302 -7.35 4.79 -3.40
C VAL A 302 -6.90 6.18 -3.82
N ALA A 303 -6.16 6.86 -2.94
CA ALA A 303 -5.55 8.14 -3.28
C ALA A 303 -4.58 7.99 -4.46
N TYR A 304 -4.52 8.98 -5.33
CA TYR A 304 -3.62 8.98 -6.51
C TYR A 304 -2.14 8.83 -6.12
N GLU A 305 -1.76 9.32 -4.94
CA GLU A 305 -0.42 9.20 -4.36
C GLU A 305 0.01 7.75 -4.10
N MET A 306 -0.96 6.85 -3.92
CA MET A 306 -0.68 5.42 -3.76
C MET A 306 -0.35 4.74 -5.10
N GLY A 307 -0.58 5.40 -6.24
CA GLY A 307 -0.22 4.89 -7.55
C GLY A 307 -1.01 3.67 -8.04
N GLU A 308 -0.53 3.09 -9.14
CA GLU A 308 -1.11 1.89 -9.75
C GLU A 308 -0.70 0.63 -8.98
N TYR A 309 -1.60 -0.34 -8.88
CA TYR A 309 -1.35 -1.60 -8.17
C TYR A 309 -1.31 -2.78 -9.15
N SER A 310 -0.20 -3.52 -9.20
CA SER A 310 -0.06 -4.69 -10.07
C SER A 310 -0.48 -5.98 -9.36
N LEU A 311 -1.41 -6.73 -9.95
CA LEU A 311 -1.89 -8.01 -9.45
C LEU A 311 -1.56 -9.13 -10.45
N THR A 312 -1.03 -10.24 -9.94
CA THR A 312 -0.82 -11.48 -10.70
C THR A 312 -1.71 -12.57 -10.12
N GLN A 313 -2.60 -13.13 -10.95
CA GLN A 313 -3.55 -14.16 -10.53
C GLN A 313 -3.44 -15.40 -11.40
N LYS A 314 -3.29 -16.56 -10.75
CA LYS A 314 -3.40 -17.88 -11.40
C LYS A 314 -4.86 -18.33 -11.40
N TYR A 315 -5.32 -18.81 -12.55
CA TYR A 315 -6.60 -19.47 -12.74
C TYR A 315 -6.36 -20.90 -13.21
N VAL A 316 -7.09 -21.85 -12.64
CA VAL A 316 -7.04 -23.28 -12.96
C VAL A 316 -8.44 -23.72 -13.38
N PHE A 317 -8.54 -24.42 -14.52
CA PHE A 317 -9.80 -24.85 -15.14
C PHE A 317 -9.83 -26.33 -15.48
#